data_AF-A0A1E3QYE6-F1
#
_entry.id   AF-A0A1E3QYE6-F1
#
_cell.length_a   1.000
_cell.length_b   1.000
_cell.length_c   1.000
_cell.angle_alpha   90.00
_cell.angle_beta   90.00
_cell.angle_gamma   90.00
#
_symmetry.space_group_name_H-M   'P 1'
#
loop_
_entity.id
_entity.type
_entity.pdbx_description
1 polymer ?
#
loop_
_entity_poly.entity_id
_entity_poly.type
_entity_poly.pdbx_seq_one_letter_code
_entity_poly.pdbx_strand_id
1 'polypeptide(L)'
;MSTKTPIEAQDPSLETQKEKVEFVTQEKIKMYPDNPTTNHHQRQMMAKEPSKFYDPCHETAQMSLRCLDRNDYNKEMCHEYFAAYRECKKEWMEQRRADRSKGNWW
;
A
#
# COMPACT_ATOMS: atom_id res chain seq x y z
N MET A 1 -29.37 2.54 -11.26
CA MET A 1 -28.94 2.97 -9.91
C MET A 1 -27.51 2.51 -9.74
N SER A 2 -26.56 3.41 -9.97
CA SER A 2 -25.13 3.08 -10.03
C SER A 2 -24.64 2.73 -8.63
N THR A 3 -24.34 1.45 -8.40
CA THR A 3 -23.69 0.99 -7.18
C THR A 3 -22.31 1.60 -7.18
N LYS A 4 -22.11 2.63 -6.34
CA LYS A 4 -20.78 3.17 -6.06
C LYS A 4 -19.86 1.99 -5.75
N THR A 5 -18.82 1.83 -6.56
CA THR A 5 -17.68 0.97 -6.29
C THR A 5 -17.17 1.31 -4.88
N PRO A 6 -16.74 0.36 -4.04
CA PRO A 6 -16.23 0.64 -2.70
C PRO A 6 -14.84 1.30 -2.82
N ILE A 7 -14.81 2.58 -3.19
CA ILE A 7 -13.60 3.40 -3.31
C ILE A 7 -13.28 4.08 -1.96
N GLU A 8 -14.18 4.05 -0.97
CA GLU A 8 -13.98 4.67 0.34
C GLU A 8 -13.54 3.67 1.43
N ALA A 9 -12.36 3.11 1.24
CA ALA A 9 -11.53 2.59 2.33
C ALA A 9 -10.08 3.12 2.21
N GLN A 10 -9.94 4.33 1.68
CA GLN A 10 -8.67 5.04 1.61
C GLN A 10 -8.15 5.32 3.02
N ASP A 11 -6.84 5.13 3.23
CA ASP A 11 -6.18 5.57 4.46
C ASP A 11 -6.39 7.10 4.58
N PRO A 12 -7.02 7.60 5.67
CA PRO A 12 -7.26 9.02 5.86
C PRO A 12 -5.97 9.87 5.94
N SER A 13 -4.80 9.24 5.99
CA SER A 13 -3.49 9.88 5.89
C SER A 13 -2.90 9.93 4.47
N LEU A 14 -3.64 9.51 3.44
CA LEU A 14 -3.24 9.68 2.05
C LEU A 14 -3.30 11.16 1.67
N GLU A 15 -2.13 11.80 1.67
CA GLU A 15 -1.96 13.17 1.19
C GLU A 15 -2.26 13.24 -0.31
N THR A 16 -3.38 13.85 -0.66
CA THR A 16 -3.83 14.04 -2.06
C THR A 16 -3.20 15.25 -2.73
N GLN A 17 -2.52 16.10 -1.96
CA GLN A 17 -1.85 17.30 -2.44
C GLN A 17 -0.45 16.95 -2.94
N LYS A 18 -0.25 16.96 -4.26
CA LYS A 18 1.03 16.60 -4.93
C LYS A 18 2.24 17.35 -4.38
N GLU A 19 2.04 18.58 -3.93
CA GLU A 19 3.09 19.47 -3.40
C GLU A 19 3.60 19.05 -2.01
N LYS A 20 2.79 18.30 -1.26
CA LYS A 20 3.13 17.84 0.10
C LYS A 20 3.73 16.43 0.14
N VAL A 21 3.76 15.75 -1.00
CA VAL A 21 4.31 14.39 -1.08
C VAL A 21 5.81 14.51 -1.30
N GLU A 22 6.60 14.16 -0.28
CA GLU A 22 8.05 14.07 -0.38
C GLU A 22 8.44 12.79 -1.13
N PHE A 23 8.61 12.88 -2.46
CA PHE A 23 9.02 11.76 -3.31
C PHE A 23 10.50 11.36 -3.13
N VAL A 24 11.33 12.29 -2.64
CA VAL A 24 12.77 12.09 -2.45
C VAL A 24 13.17 12.71 -1.10
N THR A 25 13.44 11.86 -0.10
CA THR A 25 14.17 12.26 1.11
C THR A 25 15.63 11.86 0.97
N GLN A 26 16.54 12.57 1.65
CA GLN A 26 18.00 12.46 1.48
C GLN A 26 18.59 11.04 1.63
N GLU A 27 17.82 10.07 2.12
CA GLU A 27 18.28 8.68 2.35
C GLU A 27 17.36 7.58 1.77
N LYS A 28 16.15 7.88 1.25
CA LYS A 28 15.26 6.84 0.69
C LYS A 28 14.34 7.40 -0.41
N ILE A 29 14.51 6.90 -1.64
CA ILE A 29 13.56 7.14 -2.73
C ILE A 29 12.30 6.33 -2.44
N LYS A 30 11.15 6.99 -2.24
CA LYS A 30 9.87 6.32 -1.99
C LYS A 30 9.16 6.05 -3.31
N MET A 31 9.11 4.77 -3.71
CA MET A 31 8.60 4.34 -5.03
C MET A 31 7.06 4.20 -5.10
N TYR A 32 6.36 4.24 -3.97
CA TYR A 32 4.94 3.93 -3.88
C TYR A 32 4.16 5.00 -3.09
N PRO A 33 2.88 5.26 -3.43
CA PRO A 33 2.09 6.31 -2.80
C PRO A 33 1.57 5.94 -1.40
N ASP A 34 1.33 4.65 -1.14
CA ASP A 34 0.76 4.18 0.13
C ASP A 34 1.70 4.46 1.32
N ASN A 35 1.14 4.55 2.53
CA ASN A 35 1.91 4.64 3.78
C ASN A 35 1.60 3.41 4.64
N PRO A 36 2.18 2.23 4.33
CA PRO A 36 1.73 0.98 4.91
C PRO A 36 1.91 0.89 6.43
N THR A 37 2.75 1.74 7.00
CA THR A 37 3.16 1.70 8.41
C THR A 37 2.33 2.57 9.35
N THR A 38 1.27 3.22 8.84
CA THR A 38 0.40 4.11 9.62
C THR A 38 -0.41 3.33 10.66
N ASN A 39 -0.79 3.99 11.75
CA ASN A 39 -1.62 3.37 12.80
C ASN A 39 -3.02 2.98 12.28
N HIS A 40 -3.50 3.60 11.20
CA HIS A 40 -4.73 3.21 10.53
C HIS A 40 -4.66 1.75 10.05
N HIS A 41 -3.60 1.39 9.32
CA HIS A 41 -3.42 0.02 8.82
C HIS A 41 -3.28 -1.01 9.94
N GLN A 42 -2.68 -0.63 11.06
CA GLN A 42 -2.60 -1.49 12.25
C GLN A 42 -3.99 -1.78 12.82
N ARG A 43 -4.83 -0.76 13.01
CA ARG A 43 -6.21 -0.92 13.49
C ARG A 43 -7.04 -1.76 12.54
N GLN A 44 -6.96 -1.50 11.23
CA GLN A 44 -7.71 -2.24 10.23
C GLN A 44 -7.28 -3.71 10.16
N MET A 45 -5.97 -3.99 10.29
CA MET A 45 -5.45 -5.36 10.34
C MET A 45 -5.98 -6.13 11.57
N MET A 46 -6.12 -5.46 12.71
CA MET A 46 -6.66 -6.05 13.94
C MET A 46 -8.18 -6.21 13.91
N ALA A 47 -8.88 -5.26 13.28
CA ALA A 47 -10.34 -5.24 13.19
C ALA A 47 -10.91 -6.17 12.10
N LYS A 48 -10.08 -6.62 11.16
CA LYS A 48 -10.54 -7.50 10.08
C LYS A 48 -11.06 -8.84 10.65
N GLU A 49 -11.99 -9.44 9.92
CA GLU A 49 -12.47 -10.79 10.25
C GLU A 49 -11.32 -11.82 10.18
N PRO A 50 -11.26 -12.79 11.11
CA PRO A 50 -10.37 -13.93 10.99
C PRO A 50 -10.52 -14.57 9.60
N SER A 51 -9.43 -14.97 8.96
CA SER A 51 -9.33 -15.44 7.55
C SER A 51 -9.36 -14.37 6.45
N LYS A 52 -9.87 -13.15 6.69
CA LYS A 52 -9.91 -12.12 5.64
C LYS A 52 -8.51 -11.58 5.32
N PHE A 53 -8.21 -11.40 4.04
CA PHE A 53 -6.96 -10.75 3.61
C PHE A 53 -7.05 -9.22 3.79
N TYR A 54 -5.95 -8.62 4.23
CA TYR A 54 -5.81 -7.17 4.35
C TYR A 54 -4.52 -6.74 3.69
N ASP A 55 -4.61 -5.75 2.81
CA ASP A 55 -3.48 -5.18 2.09
C ASP A 55 -3.34 -3.69 2.39
N PRO A 56 -2.29 -3.25 3.10
CA PRO A 56 -2.02 -1.84 3.30
C PRO A 56 -1.44 -1.15 2.06
N CYS A 57 -1.04 -1.91 1.03
CA CYS A 57 -0.45 -1.42 -0.21
C CYS A 57 -1.47 -1.40 -1.37
N HIS A 58 -2.73 -1.07 -1.05
CA HIS A 58 -3.86 -1.25 -1.96
C HIS A 58 -3.76 -0.35 -3.20
N GLU A 59 -3.38 0.93 -3.07
CA GLU A 59 -3.30 1.83 -4.23
C GLU A 59 -2.16 1.41 -5.15
N THR A 60 -1.02 1.02 -4.59
CA THR A 60 0.12 0.51 -5.37
C THR A 60 -0.25 -0.78 -6.10
N ALA A 61 -1.02 -1.66 -5.47
CA ALA A 61 -1.56 -2.85 -6.13
C ALA A 61 -2.48 -2.47 -7.30
N GLN A 62 -3.41 -1.54 -7.09
CA GLN A 62 -4.28 -1.04 -8.16
C GLN A 62 -3.49 -0.39 -9.30
N MET A 63 -2.42 0.36 -9.02
CA MET A 63 -1.55 0.93 -10.05
C MET A 63 -0.91 -0.16 -10.92
N SER A 64 -0.44 -1.24 -10.31
CA SER A 64 0.13 -2.37 -11.04
C SER A 64 -0.90 -3.08 -11.93
N LEU A 65 -2.15 -3.19 -11.47
CA LEU A 65 -3.27 -3.75 -12.25
C LEU A 65 -3.67 -2.82 -13.39
N ARG A 66 -3.78 -1.51 -13.14
CA ARG A 66 -4.05 -0.50 -14.17
C ARG A 66 -2.97 -0.48 -15.25
N CYS A 67 -1.71 -0.76 -14.90
CA CYS A 67 -0.64 -0.92 -15.89
C CYS A 67 -0.90 -2.14 -16.78
N LEU A 68 -1.23 -3.29 -16.20
CA LEU A 68 -1.55 -4.50 -16.96
C LEU A 68 -2.75 -4.29 -17.90
N ASP A 69 -3.82 -3.67 -17.40
CA ASP A 69 -5.04 -3.41 -18.18
C ASP A 69 -4.76 -2.52 -19.41
N ARG A 70 -3.75 -1.64 -19.35
CA ARG A 70 -3.36 -0.74 -20.45
C ARG A 70 -2.37 -1.36 -21.44
N ASN A 71 -1.71 -2.44 -21.07
CA ASN A 71 -0.62 -3.05 -21.83
C ASN A 71 -0.94 -4.51 -22.20
N ASP A 72 -2.22 -4.85 -22.39
CA ASP A 72 -2.69 -6.19 -22.76
C ASP A 72 -2.14 -7.29 -21.84
N TYR A 73 -2.04 -6.99 -20.54
CA TYR A 73 -1.48 -7.88 -19.52
C TYR A 73 0.00 -8.27 -19.74
N ASN A 74 0.75 -7.49 -20.54
CA ASN A 74 2.18 -7.66 -20.68
C ASN A 74 2.91 -7.23 -19.38
N LYS A 75 3.41 -8.21 -18.65
CA LYS A 75 4.09 -8.01 -17.35
C LYS A 75 5.42 -7.28 -17.48
N GLU A 76 6.10 -7.39 -18.62
CA GLU A 76 7.42 -6.80 -18.83
C GLU A 76 7.35 -5.26 -18.82
N MET A 77 6.24 -4.70 -19.29
CA MET A 77 6.00 -3.26 -19.30
C MET A 77 5.70 -2.68 -17.91
N CYS A 78 5.40 -3.54 -16.92
CA CYS A 78 4.89 -3.12 -15.61
C CYS A 78 5.84 -3.45 -14.44
N HIS A 79 7.10 -3.77 -14.72
CA HIS A 79 8.08 -4.17 -13.70
C HIS A 79 8.24 -3.16 -12.56
N GLU A 80 8.24 -1.86 -12.88
CA GLU A 80 8.40 -0.80 -11.89
C GLU A 80 7.23 -0.74 -10.90
N TYR A 81 5.99 -0.92 -11.37
CA TYR A 81 4.81 -0.98 -10.51
C TYR A 81 4.84 -2.21 -9.58
N PHE A 82 5.32 -3.35 -10.08
CA PHE A 82 5.49 -4.53 -9.23
C PHE A 82 6.61 -4.37 -8.21
N ALA A 83 7.70 -3.71 -8.59
CA ALA A 83 8.78 -3.37 -7.66
C ALA A 83 8.26 -2.44 -6.55
N ALA A 84 7.50 -1.40 -6.91
CA ALA A 84 6.85 -0.50 -5.96
C ALA A 84 5.97 -1.26 -4.95
N TYR A 85 5.12 -2.18 -5.44
CA TYR A 85 4.26 -3.01 -4.57
C TYR A 85 5.06 -3.90 -3.63
N ARG A 86 6.13 -4.55 -4.13
CA ARG A 86 7.00 -5.41 -3.31
C ARG A 86 7.70 -4.61 -2.21
N GLU A 87 8.21 -3.42 -2.52
CA GLU A 87 8.87 -2.57 -1.52
C GLU A 87 7.87 -2.06 -0.47
N CYS A 88 6.65 -1.68 -0.86
CA CYS A 88 5.61 -1.33 0.10
C CYS A 88 5.31 -2.49 1.06
N LYS A 89 5.10 -3.68 0.51
CA LYS A 89 4.80 -4.88 1.31
C LYS A 89 5.98 -5.30 2.20
N LYS A 90 7.21 -5.10 1.73
CA LYS A 90 8.42 -5.33 2.49
C LYS A 90 8.47 -4.43 3.72
N GLU A 91 8.22 -3.13 3.55
CA GLU A 91 8.19 -2.16 4.65
C GLU A 91 7.14 -2.53 5.71
N TRP A 92 5.92 -2.89 5.28
CA TRP A 92 4.88 -3.40 6.18
C TRP A 92 5.35 -4.61 7.01
N MET A 93 5.95 -5.60 6.34
CA MET A 93 6.37 -6.84 6.99
C MET A 93 7.58 -6.61 7.92
N GLU A 94 8.48 -5.70 7.59
CA GLU A 94 9.62 -5.32 8.42
C GLU A 94 9.15 -4.64 9.70
N GLN A 95 8.25 -3.66 9.60
CA GLN A 95 7.64 -3.02 10.78
C GLN A 95 7.02 -4.09 11.68
N ARG A 96 6.13 -4.93 11.14
CA ARG A 96 5.48 -5.99 11.94
C ARG A 96 6.44 -6.96 12.60
N ARG A 97 7.56 -7.30 11.96
CA ARG A 97 8.59 -8.15 12.59
C ARG A 97 9.28 -7.41 13.74
N ALA A 98 9.60 -6.13 13.55
CA ALA A 98 10.21 -5.28 14.58
C ALA A 98 9.26 -5.05 15.77
N ASP A 99 7.96 -5.03 15.53
CA ASP A 99 6.97 -4.84 16.58
C ASP A 99 6.75 -6.09 17.41
N ARG A 100 6.70 -7.25 16.74
CA ARG A 100 6.68 -8.55 17.42
C ARG A 100 7.93 -8.77 18.26
N SER A 101 9.11 -8.35 17.79
CA SER A 101 10.35 -8.48 18.58
C SER A 101 10.37 -7.57 19.81
N LYS A 102 9.65 -6.44 19.75
CA LYS A 102 9.41 -5.54 20.89
C LYS A 102 8.24 -5.98 21.78
N GLY A 103 7.59 -7.10 21.46
CA GLY A 103 6.47 -7.65 22.23
C GLY A 103 5.13 -6.97 21.98
N ASN A 104 5.03 -6.11 20.96
CA ASN A 104 3.77 -5.44 20.65
C ASN A 104 3.09 -6.17 19.47
N TRP A 105 1.96 -6.79 19.77
CA TRP A 105 1.26 -7.74 18.91
C TRP A 105 0.04 -7.10 18.27
N TRP A 106 0.24 -6.63 17.04
CA TRP A 106 -0.83 -6.17 16.14
C TRP A 106 -0.78 -6.76 14.72
#